data_AF-D7M0S5-F1
#
_entry.id   AF-D7M0S5-F1
#
_cell.length_a   1.000
_cell.length_b   1.000
_cell.length_c   1.000
_cell.angle_alpha   90.00
_cell.angle_beta   90.00
_cell.angle_gamma   90.00
#
_symmetry.space_group_name_H-M   'P 1'
#
loop_
_entity.id
_entity.type
_entity.pdbx_description
1 polymer ?
#
loop_
_entity_poly.entity_id
_entity_poly.type
_entity_poly.pdbx_seq_one_letter_code
_entity_poly.pdbx_strand_id
1 'polypeptide(L)'
;MKILLYVPTLEFPYKHILGARVTFDDLKRLDSNLHNGLIWYLENKLDDIYEFTDEIDGEVYDLKANRRNIAVTEANKKEFVDLKAANRMTIAIEKQLNEFVKGFHDLVPQEVISILSHEDLKLLTSGMPPADGK
;
A
#
# COMPACT_ATOMS: atom_id res chain seq x y z
N MET A 1 -27.20 9.03 7.43
CA MET A 1 -26.49 7.81 7.87
C MET A 1 -25.00 8.12 7.80
N LYS A 2 -24.30 8.23 8.94
CA LYS A 2 -22.84 8.41 8.99
C LYS A 2 -22.24 7.07 9.35
N ILE A 3 -21.49 6.46 8.46
CA ILE A 3 -20.71 5.27 8.76
C ILE A 3 -19.35 5.77 9.24
N LEU A 4 -19.14 5.78 10.57
CA LEU A 4 -17.83 6.05 11.17
C LEU A 4 -16.96 4.79 11.01
N LEU A 5 -16.12 4.76 9.99
CA LEU A 5 -15.04 3.77 9.87
C LEU A 5 -13.79 4.41 10.46
N TYR A 6 -13.52 4.15 11.74
CA TYR A 6 -12.26 4.55 12.35
C TYR A 6 -11.15 3.58 11.93
N VAL A 7 -10.54 3.85 10.78
CA VAL A 7 -9.29 3.20 10.33
C VAL A 7 -8.19 4.27 10.43
N PRO A 8 -7.58 4.45 11.61
CA PRO A 8 -6.99 5.74 12.00
C PRO A 8 -5.71 6.16 11.29
N THR A 9 -5.03 5.29 10.53
CA THR A 9 -3.61 5.57 10.22
C THR A 9 -3.18 5.40 8.77
N LEU A 10 -3.91 4.67 7.92
CA LEU A 10 -3.41 4.28 6.60
C LEU A 10 -4.24 4.88 5.48
N GLU A 11 -3.57 5.50 4.50
CA GLU A 11 -4.22 6.18 3.36
C GLU A 11 -4.43 5.26 2.15
N PHE A 12 -3.57 4.27 1.98
CA PHE A 12 -3.65 3.34 0.85
C PHE A 12 -4.98 2.54 0.78
N PRO A 13 -5.68 2.19 1.89
CA PRO A 13 -6.99 1.54 1.79
C PRO A 13 -8.04 2.40 1.07
N TYR A 14 -8.01 3.72 1.26
CA TYR A 14 -8.89 4.66 0.56
C TYR A 14 -8.53 4.74 -0.93
N LYS A 15 -7.25 4.62 -1.27
CA LYS A 15 -6.83 4.50 -2.67
C LYS A 15 -7.39 3.22 -3.30
N HIS A 16 -7.34 2.10 -2.60
CA HIS A 16 -7.93 0.85 -3.09
C HIS A 16 -9.45 0.92 -3.27
N ILE A 17 -10.18 1.56 -2.34
CA ILE A 17 -11.64 1.79 -2.49
C ILE A 17 -11.92 2.63 -3.75
N LEU A 18 -11.09 3.63 -4.05
CA LEU A 18 -11.26 4.48 -5.23
C LEU A 18 -10.72 3.82 -6.53
N GLY A 19 -10.11 2.64 -6.46
CA GLY A 19 -9.38 2.05 -7.58
C GLY A 19 -8.14 2.84 -7.99
N ALA A 20 -7.64 3.72 -7.12
CA ALA A 20 -6.45 4.52 -7.33
C ALA A 20 -5.18 3.70 -7.09
N ARG A 21 -4.13 4.02 -7.84
CA ARG A 21 -2.83 3.36 -7.70
C ARG A 21 -2.11 3.82 -6.42
N VAL A 22 -1.60 2.87 -5.66
CA VAL A 22 -0.70 3.12 -4.52
C VAL A 22 0.70 3.44 -5.04
N THR A 23 1.36 4.44 -4.47
CA THR A 23 2.66 4.96 -4.89
C THR A 23 3.74 4.67 -3.86
N PHE A 24 5.01 4.85 -4.25
CA PHE A 24 6.15 4.67 -3.34
C PHE A 24 6.12 5.66 -2.15
N ASP A 25 5.52 6.84 -2.32
CA ASP A 25 5.32 7.81 -1.22
C ASP A 25 4.35 7.29 -0.15
N ASP A 26 3.36 6.46 -0.53
CA ASP A 26 2.45 5.84 0.43
C ASP A 26 3.20 4.88 1.36
N LEU A 27 4.25 4.23 0.84
CA LEU A 27 5.13 3.38 1.64
C LEU A 27 5.85 4.19 2.72
N LYS A 28 6.30 5.42 2.42
CA LYS A 28 6.96 6.28 3.41
C LYS A 28 6.07 6.59 4.61
N ARG A 29 4.76 6.75 4.37
CA ARG A 29 3.75 7.00 5.41
C ARG A 29 3.44 5.74 6.23
N LEU A 30 3.49 4.57 5.60
CA LEU A 30 3.28 3.27 6.25
C LEU A 30 4.50 2.79 7.05
N ASP A 31 5.68 2.80 6.42
CA ASP A 31 6.95 2.31 6.95
C ASP A 31 8.11 3.15 6.36
N SER A 32 8.45 4.21 7.09
CA SER A 32 9.54 5.12 6.70
C SER A 32 10.91 4.45 6.68
N ASN A 33 11.13 3.43 7.51
CA ASN A 33 12.38 2.69 7.58
C ASN A 33 12.57 1.85 6.32
N LEU A 34 11.55 1.07 5.94
CA LEU A 34 11.57 0.30 4.70
C LEU A 34 11.71 1.23 3.49
N HIS A 35 10.96 2.32 3.43
CA HIS A 35 11.07 3.31 2.36
C HIS A 35 12.52 3.82 2.20
N ASN A 36 13.15 4.25 3.29
CA ASN A 36 14.52 4.75 3.25
C ASN A 36 15.52 3.65 2.88
N GLY A 37 15.32 2.42 3.36
CA GLY A 37 16.13 1.26 2.97
C GLY A 37 16.03 0.95 1.47
N LEU A 38 14.83 1.06 0.89
CA LEU A 38 14.63 0.86 -0.55
C LEU A 38 15.21 2.00 -1.39
N ILE A 39 15.18 3.26 -0.91
CA ILE A 39 15.90 4.36 -1.57
C ILE A 39 17.40 4.08 -1.57
N TRP A 40 17.96 3.73 -0.41
CA TRP A 40 19.37 3.40 -0.30
C TRP A 40 19.73 2.25 -1.24
N TYR A 41 18.87 1.23 -1.34
CA TYR A 41 19.04 0.12 -2.28
C TYR A 41 19.07 0.55 -3.76
N LEU A 42 18.26 1.55 -4.13
CA LEU A 42 18.27 2.12 -5.49
C LEU A 42 19.55 2.93 -5.78
N GLU A 43 20.09 3.59 -4.78
CA GLU A 43 21.24 4.50 -4.93
C GLU A 43 22.60 3.80 -4.84
N ASN A 44 22.64 2.63 -4.19
CA ASN A 44 23.88 1.88 -3.96
C ASN A 44 24.02 0.70 -4.91
N LYS A 45 25.26 0.21 -5.06
CA LYS A 45 25.56 -1.01 -5.80
C LYS A 45 25.17 -2.22 -4.96
N LEU A 46 24.68 -3.25 -5.62
CA LEU A 46 24.40 -4.53 -4.99
C LEU A 46 25.70 -5.29 -4.76
N ASP A 47 26.08 -5.45 -3.49
CA ASP A 47 27.19 -6.31 -3.08
C ASP A 47 26.73 -7.76 -2.82
N ASP A 48 25.44 -7.94 -2.51
CA ASP A 48 24.81 -9.23 -2.20
C ASP A 48 23.85 -9.69 -3.31
N ILE A 49 23.68 -11.02 -3.41
CA ILE A 49 22.68 -11.64 -4.29
C ILE A 49 21.34 -11.67 -3.56
N TYR A 50 20.38 -10.90 -4.07
CA TYR A 50 19.00 -10.92 -3.59
C TYR A 50 18.11 -11.73 -4.53
N GLU A 51 17.03 -12.29 -4.00
CA GLU A 51 15.95 -12.92 -4.77
C GLU A 51 14.70 -12.04 -4.75
N PHE A 52 13.78 -12.29 -5.68
CA PHE A 52 12.47 -11.60 -5.73
C PHE A 52 11.49 -12.19 -4.69
N THR A 53 11.89 -12.18 -3.42
CA THR A 53 11.10 -12.62 -2.28
C THR A 53 11.04 -11.52 -1.21
N ASP A 54 10.03 -11.60 -0.35
CA ASP A 54 9.87 -10.72 0.80
C ASP A 54 9.40 -11.51 2.01
N GLU A 55 9.83 -11.13 3.21
CA GLU A 55 9.45 -11.82 4.44
C GLU A 55 8.59 -10.88 5.29
N ILE A 56 7.39 -11.35 5.65
CA ILE A 56 6.44 -10.61 6.47
C ILE A 56 5.95 -11.56 7.56
N ASP A 57 6.15 -11.17 8.82
CA ASP A 57 5.75 -11.95 10.00
C ASP A 57 6.23 -13.42 10.00
N GLY A 58 7.39 -13.68 9.39
CA GLY A 58 8.00 -15.02 9.27
C GLY A 58 7.49 -15.85 8.09
N GLU A 59 6.60 -15.31 7.26
CA GLU A 59 6.17 -15.93 6.01
C GLU A 59 6.90 -15.30 4.81
N VAL A 60 7.37 -16.16 3.89
CA VAL A 60 8.06 -15.74 2.67
C VAL A 60 7.07 -15.64 1.52
N TYR A 61 6.96 -14.45 0.95
CA TYR A 61 6.11 -14.10 -0.17
C TYR A 61 6.94 -13.98 -1.45
N ASP A 62 6.42 -14.56 -2.54
CA ASP A 62 6.97 -14.29 -3.85
C ASP A 62 6.52 -12.93 -4.35
N LEU A 63 7.48 -12.08 -4.68
CA LEU A 63 7.18 -10.82 -5.34
C LEU A 63 6.75 -11.03 -6.80
N LYS A 64 7.09 -12.18 -7.39
CA LYS A 64 6.74 -12.51 -8.78
C LYS A 64 6.70 -14.00 -9.05
N ALA A 65 5.63 -14.45 -9.70
CA ALA A 65 5.49 -15.83 -10.17
C ALA A 65 6.65 -16.22 -11.11
N ASN A 66 7.21 -17.42 -10.91
CA ASN A 66 8.28 -18.00 -11.71
C ASN A 66 9.63 -17.23 -11.71
N ARG A 67 9.84 -16.29 -10.76
CA ARG A 67 11.09 -15.52 -10.66
C ARG A 67 11.88 -15.72 -9.35
N ARG A 68 11.54 -16.74 -8.55
CA ARG A 68 12.31 -17.10 -7.33
C ARG A 68 13.81 -17.30 -7.61
N ASN A 69 14.15 -17.83 -8.80
CA ASN A 69 15.55 -18.14 -9.17
C ASN A 69 16.24 -17.03 -9.98
N ILE A 70 15.63 -15.84 -10.09
CA ILE A 70 16.25 -14.72 -10.80
C ILE A 70 16.87 -13.81 -9.75
N ALA A 71 18.19 -13.70 -9.79
CA ALA A 71 18.91 -12.76 -8.95
C ALA A 71 18.50 -11.31 -9.27
N VAL A 72 18.38 -10.50 -8.23
CA VAL A 72 18.31 -9.05 -8.39
C VAL A 72 19.67 -8.56 -8.88
N THR A 73 19.64 -7.72 -9.91
CA THR A 73 20.79 -7.12 -10.60
C THR A 73 20.54 -5.62 -10.72
N GLU A 74 21.58 -4.85 -11.02
CA GLU A 74 21.42 -3.40 -11.28
C GLU A 74 20.36 -3.09 -12.35
N ALA A 75 20.20 -3.95 -13.35
CA ALA A 75 19.23 -3.77 -14.43
C ALA A 75 17.77 -4.00 -13.98
N ASN A 76 17.53 -4.79 -12.93
CA ASN A 76 16.19 -5.15 -12.47
C ASN A 76 15.89 -4.69 -11.03
N LYS A 77 16.83 -4.02 -10.34
CA LYS A 77 16.66 -3.60 -8.94
C LYS A 77 15.49 -2.65 -8.72
N LYS A 78 15.18 -1.81 -9.71
CA LYS A 78 14.00 -0.94 -9.66
C LYS A 78 12.70 -1.75 -9.64
N GLU A 79 12.63 -2.80 -10.46
CA GLU A 79 11.48 -3.72 -10.48
C GLU A 79 11.32 -4.40 -9.11
N PHE A 80 12.42 -4.86 -8.51
CA PHE A 80 12.41 -5.45 -7.17
C PHE A 80 11.86 -4.47 -6.12
N VAL A 81 12.34 -3.23 -6.12
CA VAL A 81 11.87 -2.19 -5.19
C VAL A 81 10.39 -1.88 -5.38
N ASP A 82 9.94 -1.72 -6.62
CA ASP A 82 8.53 -1.46 -6.95
C ASP A 82 7.63 -2.61 -6.44
N LEU A 83 8.06 -3.87 -6.62
CA LEU A 83 7.31 -5.04 -6.16
C LEU A 83 7.34 -5.18 -4.64
N LYS A 84 8.47 -4.93 -3.98
CA LYS A 84 8.60 -5.00 -2.51
C LYS A 84 7.74 -3.95 -1.83
N ALA A 85 7.71 -2.74 -2.38
CA ALA A 85 6.79 -1.69 -1.94
C ALA A 85 5.32 -2.12 -2.10
N ALA A 86 4.95 -2.63 -3.27
CA ALA A 86 3.59 -3.12 -3.52
C ALA A 86 3.20 -4.29 -2.62
N ASN A 87 4.14 -5.20 -2.32
CA ASN A 87 3.88 -6.34 -1.46
C ASN A 87 3.50 -5.92 -0.04
N ARG A 88 4.27 -4.98 0.51
CA ARG A 88 4.03 -4.45 1.85
C ARG A 88 2.69 -3.70 1.99
N MET A 89 2.26 -3.02 0.93
CA MET A 89 1.04 -2.20 0.98
C MET A 89 -0.22 -2.95 0.56
N THR A 90 -0.10 -3.96 -0.29
CA THR A 90 -1.27 -4.56 -0.96
C THR A 90 -1.24 -6.08 -0.93
N ILE A 91 -0.17 -6.73 -1.40
CA ILE A 91 -0.19 -8.18 -1.68
C ILE A 91 -0.34 -8.99 -0.39
N ALA A 92 0.39 -8.64 0.67
CA ALA A 92 0.34 -9.37 1.95
C ALA A 92 -1.06 -9.39 2.60
N ILE A 93 -1.91 -8.42 2.26
CA ILE A 93 -3.26 -8.26 2.82
C ILE A 93 -4.34 -8.27 1.72
N GLU A 94 -4.01 -8.75 0.52
CA GLU A 94 -4.86 -8.60 -0.66
C GLU A 94 -6.26 -9.18 -0.43
N LYS A 95 -6.34 -10.35 0.22
CA LYS A 95 -7.62 -11.00 0.51
C LYS A 95 -8.49 -10.16 1.44
N GLN A 96 -7.91 -9.68 2.53
CA GLN A 96 -8.60 -8.86 3.54
C GLN A 96 -9.03 -7.52 2.94
N LEU A 97 -8.15 -6.92 2.15
CA LEU A 97 -8.38 -5.67 1.45
C LEU A 97 -9.49 -5.79 0.41
N ASN A 98 -9.50 -6.86 -0.38
CA ASN A 98 -10.54 -7.11 -1.38
C ASN A 98 -11.92 -7.30 -0.74
N GLU A 99 -12.01 -8.07 0.35
CA GLU A 99 -13.28 -8.21 1.09
C GLU A 99 -13.72 -6.89 1.74
N PHE A 100 -12.77 -6.07 2.23
CA PHE A 100 -13.07 -4.75 2.75
C PHE A 100 -13.61 -3.80 1.67
N VAL A 101 -12.95 -3.73 0.50
CA VAL A 101 -13.38 -2.92 -0.64
C VAL A 101 -14.76 -3.37 -1.14
N LYS A 102 -14.98 -4.68 -1.23
CA LYS A 102 -16.29 -5.25 -1.59
C LYS A 102 -17.37 -4.87 -0.58
N GLY A 103 -17.13 -5.11 0.72
CA GLY A 103 -18.09 -4.75 1.77
C GLY A 103 -18.38 -3.24 1.84
N PHE A 104 -17.40 -2.42 1.48
CA PHE A 104 -17.61 -0.97 1.32
C PHE A 104 -18.56 -0.68 0.15
N HIS A 105 -18.33 -1.29 -1.01
CA HIS A 105 -19.16 -1.07 -2.20
C HIS A 105 -20.56 -1.68 -2.13
N ASP A 106 -20.76 -2.71 -1.31
CA ASP A 106 -22.09 -3.24 -0.98
C ASP A 106 -22.96 -2.17 -0.28
N LEU A 107 -22.35 -1.20 0.40
CA LEU A 107 -23.03 -0.10 1.09
C LEU A 107 -23.02 1.21 0.28
N VAL A 108 -21.94 1.49 -0.44
CA VAL A 108 -21.71 2.74 -1.17
C VAL A 108 -21.24 2.44 -2.60
N PRO A 109 -22.11 2.64 -3.62
CA PRO A 109 -21.73 2.41 -5.01
C PRO A 109 -20.50 3.24 -5.42
N GLN A 110 -19.62 2.65 -6.24
CA GLN A 110 -18.37 3.27 -6.65
C GLN A 110 -18.60 4.61 -7.38
N GLU A 111 -19.67 4.70 -8.16
CA GLU A 111 -20.04 5.88 -8.94
C GLU A 111 -20.35 7.10 -8.06
N VAL A 112 -20.75 6.88 -6.80
CA VAL A 112 -21.07 7.96 -5.86
C VAL A 112 -19.81 8.62 -5.32
N ILE A 113 -18.73 7.84 -5.15
CA ILE A 113 -17.50 8.29 -4.50
C ILE A 113 -16.35 8.52 -5.48
N SER A 114 -16.52 8.21 -6.78
CA SER A 114 -15.46 8.34 -7.79
C SER A 114 -14.98 9.77 -8.03
N ILE A 115 -15.74 10.78 -7.61
CA ILE A 115 -15.36 12.20 -7.66
C ILE A 115 -14.43 12.61 -6.51
N LEU A 116 -14.38 11.84 -5.43
CA LEU A 116 -13.65 12.19 -4.23
C LEU A 116 -12.16 11.86 -4.37
N SER A 117 -11.32 12.70 -3.79
CA SER A 117 -9.93 12.29 -3.51
C SER A 117 -9.89 11.29 -2.35
N HIS A 118 -8.77 10.58 -2.19
CA HIS A 118 -8.58 9.68 -1.05
C HIS A 118 -8.58 10.44 0.29
N GLU A 119 -8.20 11.72 0.29
CA GLU A 119 -8.22 12.60 1.46
C GLU A 119 -9.67 12.97 1.84
N ASP A 120 -10.49 13.30 0.84
CA ASP A 120 -11.92 13.59 1.04
C ASP A 120 -12.67 12.36 1.54
N LEU A 121 -12.43 11.20 0.93
CA LEU A 121 -13.07 9.95 1.34
C LEU A 121 -12.70 9.59 2.78
N LYS A 122 -11.42 9.72 3.14
CA LYS A 122 -10.94 9.54 4.51
C LYS A 122 -11.63 10.52 5.47
N LEU A 123 -11.72 11.80 5.13
CA LEU A 123 -12.37 12.80 5.97
C LEU A 123 -13.86 12.48 6.19
N LEU A 124 -14.55 12.01 5.16
CA LEU A 124 -15.97 11.64 5.24
C LEU A 124 -16.21 10.44 6.17
N THR A 125 -15.33 9.43 6.15
CA THR A 125 -15.47 8.22 6.97
C THR A 125 -15.00 8.41 8.41
N SER A 126 -13.98 9.23 8.63
CA SER A 126 -13.43 9.51 9.97
C SER A 126 -14.14 10.65 10.70
N GLY A 127 -14.95 11.44 9.99
CA GLY A 127 -15.61 12.63 10.51
C GLY A 127 -14.66 13.82 10.56
N MET A 128 -15.21 15.05 10.53
CA MET A 128 -14.38 16.23 10.80
C MET A 128 -13.88 16.18 12.24
N PRO A 129 -12.60 16.43 12.50
CA PRO A 129 -12.14 16.68 13.86
C PRO A 129 -13.00 17.81 14.45
N PRO A 130 -13.35 17.77 15.74
CA PRO A 130 -14.05 18.87 16.36
C PRO A 130 -13.29 20.16 16.05
N ALA A 131 -14.03 21.19 15.62
CA ALA A 131 -13.47 22.52 15.52
C ALA A 131 -13.11 22.93 16.95
N ASP A 132 -11.86 22.70 17.35
CA ASP A 132 -11.33 23.18 18.61
C ASP A 132 -11.20 24.70 18.50
N GLY A 133 -12.33 25.36 18.71
CA GLY A 133 -12.40 26.77 19.04
C GLY A 133 -12.13 26.92 20.53
N LYS A 134 -10.86 26.93 20.92
CA LYS A 134 -10.33 27.68 22.07
C LYS A 134 -8.88 28.07 21.84
#